data_AF-A0A238WQW7-F1
#
_entry.id   AF-A0A238WQW7-F1
#
_cell.length_a   1.000
_cell.length_b   1.000
_cell.length_c   1.000
_cell.angle_alpha   90.00
_cell.angle_beta   90.00
_cell.angle_gamma   90.00
#
_symmetry.space_group_name_H-M   'P 1'
#
loop_
_entity.id
_entity.type
_entity.pdbx_description
1 polymer ?
#
loop_
_entity_poly.entity_id
_entity_poly.type
_entity_poly.pdbx_seq_one_letter_code
_entity_poly.pdbx_strand_id
1 'polypeptide(L)'
;MRRRPRLLGWFSRFRRQGVSWTTASRRNGGARRATSSRSAWGRQLHRQCVDWLTEFEDDALVLSFAAFAALGARTSNGLSMFRRAVDAPDADDKSNQVLLTGINFADHLPEQPQLMLGLSDEMMARGQENEIVYYRRATAYRKLGRFEDGLYEIDRAIDALGPGDALVHEQFTQERRSIILAQDLQKQIERNTQAVAASIAEQVDERIAAASTELEQRLNEASLRLAQRVDVAQEMVSSGLLKMVEILGLFVALVGFIAGSGAVVIKSHGFQERALSMLLVVGGALVFFALLRLVTTVGLRRVRPER
;
A
#
# COMPACT_ATOMS: atom_id res chain seq x y z
N MET A 1 35.24 48.72 -22.44
CA MET A 1 34.45 48.68 -21.19
C MET A 1 33.12 49.39 -21.42
N ARG A 2 32.05 48.67 -21.78
CA ARG A 2 30.69 49.22 -21.77
C ARG A 2 30.34 49.54 -20.31
N ARG A 3 29.86 50.76 -20.03
CA ARG A 3 29.50 51.16 -18.66
C ARG A 3 28.34 50.28 -18.18
N ARG A 4 28.56 49.48 -17.13
CA ARG A 4 27.50 48.72 -16.47
C ARG A 4 26.32 49.67 -16.16
N PRO A 5 25.07 49.24 -16.36
CA PRO A 5 23.90 50.07 -16.10
C PRO A 5 23.92 50.56 -14.64
N ARG A 6 23.27 51.71 -14.37
CA ARG A 6 23.11 52.27 -13.01
C ARG A 6 22.19 51.38 -12.14
N LEU A 7 22.61 50.14 -11.90
CA LEU A 7 21.94 49.12 -11.08
C LEU A 7 21.78 49.57 -9.62
N LEU A 8 22.66 50.46 -9.15
CA LEU A 8 22.64 51.06 -7.80
C LEU A 8 21.31 51.77 -7.48
N GLY A 9 20.73 52.49 -8.44
CA GLY A 9 19.44 53.16 -8.25
C GLY A 9 18.30 52.15 -8.05
N TRP A 10 18.37 51.02 -8.75
CA TRP A 10 17.40 49.94 -8.69
C TRP A 10 17.52 49.14 -7.39
N PHE A 11 18.74 48.81 -6.96
CA PHE A 11 19.02 48.14 -5.68
C PHE A 11 18.51 48.93 -4.47
N SER A 12 18.63 50.26 -4.48
CA SER A 12 18.10 51.12 -3.40
C SER A 12 16.57 51.11 -3.33
N ARG A 13 15.90 50.91 -4.46
CA ARG A 13 14.44 50.77 -4.58
C ARG A 13 14.01 49.36 -4.14
N PHE A 14 14.80 48.36 -4.51
CA PHE A 14 14.66 46.96 -4.10
C PHE A 14 14.80 46.79 -2.58
N ARG A 15 15.82 47.39 -1.94
CA ARG A 15 16.01 47.31 -0.47
C ARG A 15 14.83 47.94 0.29
N ARG A 16 14.32 49.09 -0.20
CA ARG A 16 13.16 49.76 0.41
C ARG A 16 11.85 48.97 0.27
N GLN A 17 11.66 48.30 -0.87
CA GLN A 17 10.48 47.46 -1.06
C GLN A 17 10.66 46.13 -0.33
N GLY A 18 11.80 45.44 -0.48
CA GLY A 18 12.19 44.18 0.17
C GLY A 18 11.93 44.12 1.68
N VAL A 19 12.30 45.17 2.41
CA VAL A 19 12.16 45.26 3.88
C VAL A 19 10.69 45.31 4.34
N SER A 20 9.74 45.73 3.49
CA SER A 20 8.31 45.70 3.84
C SER A 20 7.65 44.32 3.61
N TRP A 21 8.31 43.39 2.90
CA TRP A 21 7.74 42.08 2.55
C TRP A 21 7.96 41.00 3.60
N THR A 22 9.08 41.03 4.32
CA THR A 22 9.35 40.09 5.42
C THR A 22 8.37 40.32 6.59
N THR A 23 8.00 41.57 6.84
CA THR A 23 7.01 41.96 7.86
C THR A 23 5.55 41.65 7.46
N ALA A 24 5.20 41.72 6.18
CA ALA A 24 3.82 41.52 5.71
C ALA A 24 3.33 40.06 5.69
N SER A 25 4.24 39.07 5.74
CA SER A 25 3.86 37.64 5.75
C SER A 25 3.34 37.12 7.10
N ARG A 26 3.41 37.94 8.17
CA ARG A 26 3.08 37.55 9.56
C ARG A 26 1.62 37.77 9.98
N ARG A 27 0.75 38.41 9.17
CA ARG A 27 -0.68 38.61 9.51
C ARG A 27 -1.59 37.69 8.68
N ASN A 28 -2.39 36.88 9.39
CA ASN A 28 -3.10 35.67 8.96
C ASN A 28 -4.22 35.82 7.90
N GLY A 29 -4.23 36.90 7.09
CA GLY A 29 -5.14 37.08 5.94
C GLY A 29 -4.42 37.52 4.64
N GLY A 30 -3.09 37.61 4.66
CA GLY A 30 -2.29 38.20 3.58
C GLY A 30 -1.74 37.24 2.52
N ALA A 31 -1.81 35.91 2.72
CA ALA A 31 -1.11 34.94 1.87
C ALA A 31 -1.47 35.04 0.38
N ARG A 32 -2.76 35.20 0.04
CA ARG A 32 -3.22 35.34 -1.36
C ARG A 32 -2.85 36.69 -1.99
N ARG A 33 -2.78 37.78 -1.22
CA ARG A 33 -2.33 39.10 -1.74
C ARG A 33 -0.81 39.17 -1.87
N ALA A 34 -0.09 38.48 -0.99
CA ALA A 34 1.37 38.39 -1.05
C ALA A 34 1.83 37.57 -2.26
N THR A 35 1.16 36.47 -2.59
CA THR A 35 1.50 35.66 -3.77
C THR A 35 1.19 36.39 -5.08
N SER A 36 0.06 37.10 -5.17
CA SER A 36 -0.28 37.87 -6.37
C SER A 36 0.72 38.99 -6.62
N SER A 37 1.14 39.72 -5.58
CA SER A 37 2.10 40.80 -5.70
C SER A 37 3.53 40.31 -6.02
N ARG A 38 3.99 39.22 -5.40
CA ARG A 38 5.28 38.59 -5.74
C ARG A 38 5.34 38.19 -7.21
N SER A 39 4.27 37.57 -7.72
CA SER A 39 4.21 37.15 -9.13
C SER A 39 4.20 38.34 -10.08
N ALA A 40 3.52 39.44 -9.72
CA ALA A 40 3.46 40.64 -10.55
C ALA A 40 4.82 41.34 -10.63
N TRP A 41 5.52 41.44 -9.50
CA TRP A 41 6.86 42.00 -9.44
C TRP A 41 7.88 41.15 -10.20
N GLY A 42 7.86 39.81 -9.99
CA GLY A 42 8.74 38.89 -10.73
C GLY A 42 8.56 39.02 -12.24
N ARG A 43 7.32 39.15 -12.73
CA ARG A 43 7.02 39.42 -14.15
C ARG A 43 7.52 40.78 -14.62
N GLN A 44 7.45 41.82 -13.78
CA GLN A 44 7.97 43.14 -14.14
C GLN A 44 9.49 43.14 -14.23
N LEU A 45 10.18 42.60 -13.22
CA LEU A 45 11.64 42.47 -13.24
C LEU A 45 12.08 41.60 -14.43
N HIS A 46 11.41 40.47 -14.67
CA HIS A 46 11.73 39.59 -15.80
C HIS A 46 11.64 40.33 -17.14
N ARG A 47 10.60 41.14 -17.37
CA ARG A 47 10.50 41.99 -18.57
C ARG A 47 11.66 42.96 -18.70
N GLN A 48 12.02 43.65 -17.62
CA GLN A 48 13.17 44.58 -17.63
C GLN A 48 14.49 43.86 -17.89
N CYS A 49 14.68 42.66 -17.33
CA CYS A 49 15.86 41.85 -17.60
C CYS A 49 15.92 41.37 -19.05
N VAL A 50 14.78 41.02 -19.67
CA VAL A 50 14.73 40.69 -21.11
C VAL A 50 15.19 41.88 -21.95
N ASP A 51 14.73 43.10 -21.62
CA ASP A 51 15.17 44.31 -22.32
C ASP A 51 16.69 44.50 -22.14
N TRP A 52 17.21 44.33 -20.93
CA TRP A 52 18.66 44.43 -20.66
C TRP A 52 19.49 43.36 -21.37
N LEU A 53 18.99 42.12 -21.50
CA LEU A 53 19.70 41.06 -22.23
C LEU A 53 19.84 41.39 -23.72
N THR A 54 18.99 42.25 -24.30
CA THR A 54 19.18 42.73 -25.67
C THR A 54 20.34 43.73 -25.79
N GLU A 55 20.65 44.46 -24.72
CA GLU A 55 21.71 45.49 -24.69
C GLU A 55 23.05 44.95 -24.17
N PHE A 56 23.01 44.06 -23.18
CA PHE A 56 24.17 43.54 -22.44
C PHE A 56 24.47 42.07 -22.76
N GLU A 57 23.74 41.46 -23.71
CA GLU A 57 23.95 40.10 -24.22
C GLU A 57 24.08 39.07 -23.08
N ASP A 58 25.21 38.35 -23.02
CA ASP A 58 25.49 37.27 -22.07
C ASP A 58 26.21 37.73 -20.78
N ASP A 59 26.07 39.00 -20.36
CA ASP A 59 26.59 39.45 -19.05
C ASP A 59 26.01 38.58 -17.92
N ALA A 60 26.89 37.87 -17.19
CA ALA A 60 26.49 36.88 -16.18
C ALA A 60 25.58 37.46 -15.08
N LEU A 61 25.78 38.72 -14.69
CA LEU A 61 24.98 39.36 -13.65
C LEU A 61 23.57 39.66 -14.16
N VAL A 62 23.44 40.17 -15.39
CA VAL A 62 22.13 40.39 -16.02
C VAL A 62 21.39 39.07 -16.22
N LEU A 63 22.08 38.03 -16.70
CA LEU A 63 21.54 36.67 -16.80
C LEU A 63 21.07 36.13 -15.44
N SER A 64 21.85 36.34 -14.38
CA SER A 64 21.50 35.90 -13.02
C SER A 64 20.25 36.60 -12.50
N PHE A 65 20.09 37.91 -12.75
CA PHE A 65 18.85 38.62 -12.42
C PHE A 65 17.66 38.14 -13.24
N ALA A 66 17.86 37.87 -14.54
CA ALA A 66 16.82 37.34 -15.41
C ALA A 66 16.33 35.96 -14.91
N ALA A 67 17.28 35.08 -14.57
CA ALA A 67 17.02 33.77 -13.99
C ALA A 67 16.31 33.87 -12.64
N PHE A 68 16.80 34.72 -11.73
CA PHE A 68 16.17 35.00 -10.44
C PHE A 68 14.70 35.41 -10.61
N ALA A 69 14.43 36.35 -11.52
CA ALA A 69 13.10 36.86 -11.77
C ALA A 69 12.18 35.80 -12.40
N ALA A 70 12.70 35.06 -13.38
CA ALA A 70 12.00 33.99 -14.08
C ALA A 70 11.61 32.85 -13.12
N LEU A 71 12.56 32.38 -12.31
CA LEU A 71 12.34 31.35 -11.29
C LEU A 71 11.34 31.80 -10.22
N GLY A 72 11.46 33.04 -9.72
CA GLY A 72 10.51 33.59 -8.75
C GLY A 72 9.10 33.82 -9.34
N ALA A 73 9.01 34.12 -10.63
CA ALA A 73 7.75 34.24 -11.35
C ALA A 73 7.19 32.89 -11.85
N ARG A 74 7.93 31.79 -11.64
CA ARG A 74 7.61 30.42 -12.12
C ARG A 74 7.39 30.36 -13.63
N THR A 75 8.21 31.07 -14.40
CA THR A 75 8.15 31.00 -15.87
C THR A 75 8.88 29.76 -16.37
N SER A 76 8.41 29.18 -17.47
CA SER A 76 8.96 27.93 -18.04
C SER A 76 10.42 28.06 -18.50
N ASN A 77 10.88 29.27 -18.83
CA ASN A 77 12.25 29.57 -19.21
C ASN A 77 13.20 29.85 -18.02
N GLY A 78 12.72 29.80 -16.77
CA GLY A 78 13.55 30.12 -15.62
C GLY A 78 14.76 29.19 -15.46
N LEU A 79 14.56 27.89 -15.69
CA LEU A 79 15.64 26.91 -15.60
C LEU A 79 16.66 27.02 -16.75
N SER A 80 16.21 27.37 -17.96
CA SER A 80 17.15 27.58 -19.08
C SER A 80 17.98 28.84 -18.87
N MET A 81 17.40 29.92 -18.34
CA MET A 81 18.13 31.12 -17.94
C MET A 81 19.09 30.84 -16.79
N PHE A 82 18.69 30.02 -15.82
CA PHE A 82 19.58 29.59 -14.74
C PHE A 82 20.83 28.90 -15.27
N ARG A 83 20.67 27.89 -16.13
CA ARG A 83 21.82 27.16 -16.71
C ARG A 83 22.73 28.08 -17.52
N ARG A 84 22.16 28.94 -18.37
CA ARG A 84 22.93 29.96 -19.11
C ARG A 84 23.72 30.89 -18.18
N ALA A 85 23.16 31.26 -17.03
CA ALA A 85 23.84 32.12 -16.06
C ALA A 85 24.99 31.38 -15.35
N VAL A 86 24.83 30.10 -15.03
CA VAL A 86 25.91 29.25 -14.49
C VAL A 86 27.06 29.13 -15.50
N ASP A 87 26.73 28.87 -16.77
CA ASP A 87 27.70 28.63 -17.84
C ASP A 87 28.34 29.93 -18.40
N ALA A 88 27.95 31.10 -17.89
CA ALA A 88 28.42 32.38 -18.40
C ALA A 88 29.93 32.55 -18.10
N PRO A 89 30.75 32.93 -19.11
CA PRO A 89 32.21 32.98 -18.96
C PRO A 89 32.70 34.05 -17.98
N ASP A 90 31.87 35.07 -17.72
CA ASP A 90 32.14 36.16 -16.79
C ASP A 90 31.40 36.01 -15.44
N ALA A 91 30.90 34.81 -15.12
CA ALA A 91 30.26 34.53 -13.84
C ALA A 91 31.23 34.75 -12.67
N ASP A 92 30.85 35.65 -11.75
CA ASP A 92 31.59 36.00 -10.55
C ASP A 92 30.80 35.62 -9.28
N ASP A 93 31.39 35.85 -8.10
CA ASP A 93 30.71 35.59 -6.83
C ASP A 93 29.35 36.32 -6.77
N LYS A 94 29.27 37.56 -7.25
CA LYS A 94 28.02 38.35 -7.14
C LYS A 94 26.92 37.81 -8.04
N SER A 95 27.22 37.43 -9.28
CA SER A 95 26.24 36.80 -10.17
C SER A 95 25.77 35.47 -9.56
N ASN A 96 26.70 34.66 -9.05
CA ASN A 96 26.38 33.36 -8.46
C ASN A 96 25.54 33.49 -7.18
N GLN A 97 25.79 34.50 -6.32
CA GLN A 97 24.96 34.77 -5.14
C GLN A 97 23.51 35.16 -5.51
N VAL A 98 23.33 35.96 -6.55
CA VAL A 98 21.99 36.30 -7.08
C VAL A 98 21.30 35.04 -7.57
N LEU A 99 22.02 34.20 -8.31
CA LEU A 99 21.52 32.96 -8.87
C LEU A 99 21.13 31.94 -7.79
N LEU A 100 21.98 31.77 -6.77
CA LEU A 100 21.75 30.91 -5.61
C LEU A 100 20.53 31.36 -4.81
N THR A 101 20.33 32.68 -4.70
CA THR A 101 19.11 33.25 -4.12
C THR A 101 17.89 32.98 -5.01
N GLY A 102 18.04 33.03 -6.34
CA GLY A 102 16.98 32.77 -7.30
C GLY A 102 16.47 31.33 -7.24
N ILE A 103 17.40 30.36 -7.29
CA ILE A 103 17.03 28.94 -7.20
C ILE A 103 16.37 28.61 -5.86
N ASN A 104 16.71 29.29 -4.77
CA ASN A 104 16.03 29.12 -3.48
C ASN A 104 14.52 29.45 -3.52
N PHE A 105 14.07 30.34 -4.42
CA PHE A 105 12.65 30.63 -4.61
C PHE A 105 11.95 29.69 -5.61
N ALA A 106 12.70 28.83 -6.31
CA ALA A 106 12.18 27.88 -7.29
C ALA A 106 11.61 26.60 -6.64
N ASP A 107 10.73 26.75 -5.64
CA ASP A 107 10.13 25.65 -4.86
C ASP A 107 9.26 24.69 -5.67
N HIS A 108 8.93 25.07 -6.91
CA HIS A 108 8.17 24.30 -7.88
C HIS A 108 9.04 23.31 -8.68
N LEU A 109 10.38 23.44 -8.61
CA LEU A 109 11.29 22.52 -9.28
C LEU A 109 11.61 21.34 -8.35
N PRO A 110 11.36 20.08 -8.76
CA PRO A 110 11.65 18.92 -7.92
C PRO A 110 13.16 18.76 -7.65
N GLU A 111 14.00 19.14 -8.62
CA GLU A 111 15.47 19.11 -8.54
C GLU A 111 16.09 20.35 -7.87
N GLN A 112 15.28 21.25 -7.32
CA GLN A 112 15.74 22.50 -6.70
C GLN A 112 16.90 22.28 -5.70
N PRO A 113 16.83 21.33 -4.74
CA PRO A 113 17.92 21.14 -3.78
C PRO A 113 19.23 20.71 -4.45
N GLN A 114 19.17 19.85 -5.48
CA GLN A 114 20.33 19.37 -6.20
C GLN A 114 20.99 20.49 -7.01
N LEU A 115 20.19 21.33 -7.68
CA LEU A 115 20.69 22.50 -8.39
C LEU A 115 21.37 23.50 -7.43
N MET A 116 20.78 23.69 -6.24
CA MET A 116 21.35 24.56 -5.21
C MET A 116 22.69 24.02 -4.69
N LEU A 117 22.79 22.70 -4.44
CA LEU A 117 24.05 22.07 -4.03
C LEU A 117 25.09 22.14 -5.15
N GLY A 118 24.73 21.82 -6.39
CA GLY A 118 25.68 21.86 -7.51
C GLY A 118 26.28 23.25 -7.74
N LEU A 119 25.47 24.30 -7.73
CA LEU A 119 25.97 25.68 -7.81
C LEU A 119 26.85 26.03 -6.59
N SER A 120 26.45 25.61 -5.40
CA SER A 120 27.23 25.86 -4.18
C SER A 120 28.59 25.14 -4.20
N ASP A 121 28.63 23.90 -4.68
CA ASP A 121 29.87 23.12 -4.83
C ASP A 121 30.82 23.81 -5.81
N GLU A 122 30.31 24.30 -6.93
CA GLU A 122 31.07 25.06 -7.92
C GLU A 122 31.62 26.38 -7.34
N MET A 123 30.81 27.11 -6.58
CA MET A 123 31.24 28.34 -5.89
C MET A 123 32.36 28.04 -4.89
N MET A 124 32.22 27.01 -4.06
CA MET A 124 33.25 26.60 -3.10
C MET A 124 34.53 26.16 -3.81
N ALA A 125 34.43 25.43 -4.93
CA ALA A 125 35.60 25.04 -5.73
C ALA A 125 36.37 26.24 -6.30
N ARG A 126 35.69 27.39 -6.48
CA ARG A 126 36.28 28.67 -6.92
C ARG A 126 36.75 29.57 -5.78
N GLY A 127 36.65 29.15 -4.52
CA GLY A 127 36.99 29.99 -3.36
C GLY A 127 35.95 31.08 -3.06
N GLN A 128 34.70 30.87 -3.49
CA GLN A 128 33.57 31.82 -3.31
C GLN A 128 32.67 31.41 -2.14
N GLU A 129 33.19 30.62 -1.20
CA GLU A 129 32.46 30.27 0.02
C GLU A 129 32.23 31.47 0.93
N ASN A 130 31.01 31.56 1.46
CA ASN A 130 30.65 32.49 2.52
C ASN A 130 29.45 31.95 3.31
N GLU A 131 29.05 32.69 4.34
CA GLU A 131 27.96 32.32 5.24
C GLU A 131 26.63 32.05 4.51
N ILE A 132 26.38 32.77 3.40
CA ILE A 132 25.18 32.56 2.58
C ILE A 132 25.25 31.24 1.82
N VAL A 133 26.42 30.87 1.27
CA VAL A 133 26.60 29.57 0.58
C VAL A 133 26.32 28.43 1.56
N TYR A 134 26.91 28.46 2.76
CA TYR A 134 26.67 27.44 3.80
C TYR A 134 25.19 27.37 4.20
N TYR A 135 24.54 28.51 4.43
CA TYR A 135 23.11 28.58 4.75
C TYR A 135 22.22 27.95 3.65
N ARG A 136 22.55 28.19 2.38
CA ARG A 136 21.81 27.63 1.23
C ARG A 136 22.01 26.14 1.11
N ARG A 137 23.24 25.65 1.29
CA ARG A 137 23.54 24.22 1.35
C ARG A 137 22.75 23.53 2.48
N ALA A 138 22.70 24.13 3.67
CA ALA A 138 21.91 23.61 4.78
C ALA A 138 20.42 23.47 4.43
N THR A 139 19.86 24.50 3.78
CA THR A 139 18.47 24.50 3.29
C THR A 139 18.24 23.36 2.28
N ALA A 140 19.19 23.14 1.37
CA ALA A 140 19.11 22.08 0.37
C ALA A 140 19.21 20.69 1.01
N TYR A 141 20.15 20.47 1.94
CA TYR A 141 20.29 19.20 2.65
C TYR A 141 19.05 18.85 3.46
N ARG A 142 18.41 19.83 4.13
CA ARG A 142 17.13 19.62 4.81
C ARG A 142 16.04 19.15 3.85
N LYS A 143 15.94 19.76 2.67
CA LYS A 143 14.96 19.37 1.64
C LYS A 143 15.21 17.96 1.10
N LEU A 144 16.44 17.47 1.18
CA LEU A 144 16.84 16.11 0.79
C LEU A 144 16.73 15.08 1.93
N GLY A 145 16.31 15.49 3.14
CA GLY A 145 16.30 14.60 4.32
C GLY A 145 17.69 14.27 4.87
N ARG A 146 18.74 14.94 4.38
CA ARG A 146 20.14 14.77 4.83
C ARG A 146 20.41 15.70 6.03
N PHE A 147 19.74 15.46 7.15
CA PHE A 147 19.71 16.43 8.25
C PHE A 147 21.05 16.67 8.92
N GLU A 148 21.89 15.65 9.07
CA GLU A 148 23.23 15.79 9.68
C GLU A 148 24.13 16.71 8.85
N ASP A 149 24.15 16.51 7.52
CA ASP A 149 24.86 17.41 6.61
C ASP A 149 24.28 18.83 6.67
N GLY A 150 22.94 18.95 6.78
CA GLY A 150 22.27 20.24 6.96
C GLY A 150 22.67 20.95 8.25
N LEU A 151 22.76 20.23 9.37
CA LEU A 151 23.20 20.77 10.66
C LEU A 151 24.66 21.20 10.62
N TYR A 152 25.51 20.41 9.99
CA TYR A 152 26.91 20.77 9.79
C TYR A 152 27.06 22.08 9.00
N GLU A 153 26.36 22.22 7.87
CA GLU A 153 26.45 23.43 7.04
C GLU A 153 25.82 24.65 7.73
N ILE A 154 24.70 24.52 8.45
CA ILE A 154 24.12 25.69 9.14
C ILE A 154 24.98 26.15 10.31
N ASP A 155 25.66 25.23 11.00
CA ASP A 155 26.58 25.58 12.08
C ASP A 155 27.79 26.34 11.51
N ARG A 156 28.35 25.89 10.37
CA ARG A 156 29.38 26.66 9.65
C ARG A 156 28.90 28.04 9.21
N ALA A 157 27.65 28.16 8.76
CA ALA A 157 27.07 29.44 8.38
C ALA A 157 26.99 30.40 9.58
N ILE A 158 26.59 29.88 10.75
CA ILE A 158 26.49 30.64 11.99
C ILE A 158 27.89 31.06 12.48
N ASP A 159 28.87 30.15 12.45
CA ASP A 159 30.24 30.44 12.86
C ASP A 159 30.94 31.47 11.98
N ALA A 160 30.59 31.51 10.69
CA ALA A 160 31.12 32.49 9.74
C ALA A 160 30.49 33.89 9.90
N LEU A 161 29.37 34.03 10.62
CA LEU A 161 28.77 35.35 10.86
C LEU A 161 29.60 36.18 11.82
N GLY A 162 30.08 37.33 11.34
CA GLY A 162 30.68 38.34 12.19
C GLY A 162 29.68 38.96 13.19
N PRO A 163 30.17 39.54 14.30
CA PRO A 163 29.31 40.26 15.24
C PRO A 163 28.73 41.51 14.57
N GLY A 164 27.41 41.57 14.36
CA GLY A 164 26.75 42.78 13.86
C GLY A 164 25.45 42.58 13.09
N ASP A 165 25.15 41.36 12.61
CA ASP A 165 23.93 41.11 11.83
C ASP A 165 22.92 40.24 12.61
N ALA A 166 22.25 40.86 13.59
CA ALA A 166 21.28 40.18 14.44
C ALA A 166 20.11 39.54 13.66
N LEU A 167 19.70 40.16 12.54
CA LEU A 167 18.61 39.64 11.72
C LEU A 167 19.04 38.39 10.94
N VAL A 168 20.24 38.39 10.35
CA VAL A 168 20.78 37.21 9.66
C VAL A 168 21.06 36.09 10.66
N HIS A 169 21.56 36.41 11.85
CA HIS A 169 21.76 35.43 12.93
C HIS A 169 20.42 34.78 13.36
N GLU A 170 19.34 35.56 13.52
CA GLU A 170 18.00 35.03 13.82
C GLU A 170 17.53 34.09 12.69
N GLN A 171 17.72 34.47 11.43
CA GLN A 171 17.35 33.65 10.29
C GLN A 171 18.10 32.31 10.25
N PHE A 172 19.40 32.31 10.52
CA PHE A 172 20.20 31.08 10.50
C PHE A 172 19.83 30.17 11.68
N THR A 173 19.64 30.75 12.86
CA THR A 173 19.15 30.02 14.04
C THR A 173 17.75 29.43 13.79
N GLN A 174 16.89 30.15 13.07
CA GLN A 174 15.59 29.65 12.66
C GLN A 174 15.71 28.46 11.70
N GLU A 175 16.61 28.51 10.71
CA GLU A 175 16.83 27.38 9.81
C GLU A 175 17.42 26.19 10.54
N ARG A 176 18.38 26.39 11.46
CA ARG A 176 18.89 25.31 12.32
C ARG A 176 17.76 24.60 13.08
N ARG A 177 16.84 25.38 13.68
CA ARG A 177 15.65 24.82 14.35
C ARG A 177 14.74 24.07 13.37
N SER A 178 14.58 24.56 12.14
CA SER A 178 13.77 23.89 11.11
C SER A 178 14.35 22.53 10.71
N ILE A 179 15.68 22.40 10.67
CA ILE A 179 16.38 21.14 10.41
C ILE A 179 16.14 20.13 11.54
N ILE A 180 16.32 20.53 12.79
CA ILE A 180 16.10 19.66 13.97
C ILE A 180 14.65 19.17 14.01
N LEU A 181 13.69 20.08 13.86
CA LEU A 181 12.27 19.71 13.87
C LEU A 181 11.90 18.75 12.74
N ALA A 182 12.46 18.95 11.53
CA ALA A 182 12.23 18.04 10.41
C ALA A 182 12.82 16.65 10.67
N GLN A 183 14.02 16.59 11.25
CA GLN A 183 14.67 15.33 11.63
C GLN A 183 13.86 14.58 12.70
N ASP A 184 13.42 15.26 13.75
CA ASP A 184 12.64 14.67 14.83
C ASP A 184 11.29 14.15 14.34
N LEU A 185 10.62 14.92 13.47
CA LEU A 185 9.37 14.49 12.84
C LEU A 185 9.57 13.22 12.00
N GLN A 186 10.65 13.15 11.21
CA GLN A 186 10.94 11.94 10.43
C GLN A 186 11.19 10.73 11.33
N LYS A 187 11.99 10.89 12.40
CA LYS A 187 12.22 9.83 13.39
C LYS A 187 10.92 9.37 14.04
N GLN A 188 9.99 10.28 14.33
CA GLN A 188 8.66 9.92 14.87
C GLN A 188 7.82 9.15 13.86
N ILE A 189 7.81 9.57 12.59
CA ILE A 189 7.10 8.86 11.53
C ILE A 189 7.64 7.43 11.40
N GLU A 190 8.95 7.25 11.36
CA GLU A 190 9.59 5.92 11.27
C GLU A 190 9.21 5.02 12.45
N ARG A 191 9.27 5.55 13.69
CA ARG A 191 8.84 4.82 14.89
C ARG A 191 7.37 4.44 14.85
N ASN A 192 6.50 5.36 14.43
CA ASN A 192 5.07 5.11 14.32
C ASN A 192 4.77 4.08 13.23
N THR A 193 5.43 4.15 12.08
CA THR A 193 5.29 3.16 11.00
C THR A 193 5.73 1.77 11.47
N GLN A 194 6.81 1.66 12.23
CA GLN A 194 7.25 0.38 12.81
C GLN A 194 6.25 -0.16 13.84
N ALA A 195 5.73 0.69 14.72
CA ALA A 195 4.72 0.28 15.71
C ALA A 195 3.42 -0.20 15.04
N VAL A 196 2.96 0.52 13.99
CA VAL A 196 1.79 0.12 13.20
C VAL A 196 2.05 -1.20 12.48
N ALA A 197 3.22 -1.38 11.86
CA ALA A 197 3.57 -2.63 11.18
C ALA A 197 3.60 -3.83 12.15
N ALA A 198 4.15 -3.64 13.36
CA ALA A 198 4.17 -4.67 14.39
C ALA A 198 2.75 -5.04 14.86
N SER A 199 1.91 -4.03 15.10
CA SER A 199 0.50 -4.25 15.50
C SER A 199 -0.31 -4.96 14.41
N ILE A 200 -0.08 -4.64 13.13
CA ILE A 200 -0.71 -5.34 12.01
C ILE A 200 -0.26 -6.80 11.95
N ALA A 201 1.04 -7.08 12.14
CA ALA A 201 1.55 -8.44 12.14
C ALA A 201 0.90 -9.28 13.26
N GLU A 202 0.83 -8.74 14.48
CA GLU A 202 0.18 -9.39 15.62
C GLU A 202 -1.31 -9.67 15.34
N GLN A 203 -2.06 -8.69 14.83
CA GLN A 203 -3.47 -8.87 14.47
C GLN A 203 -3.68 -9.90 13.36
N VAL A 204 -2.76 -9.98 12.39
CA VAL A 204 -2.82 -10.97 11.31
C VAL A 204 -2.55 -12.37 11.88
N ASP A 205 -1.56 -12.52 12.74
CA ASP A 205 -1.23 -13.79 13.39
C ASP A 205 -2.39 -14.29 14.27
N GLU A 206 -3.01 -13.40 15.06
CA GLU A 206 -4.20 -13.72 15.84
C GLU A 206 -5.37 -14.19 14.95
N ARG A 207 -5.62 -13.48 13.85
CA ARG A 207 -6.69 -13.87 12.90
C ARG A 207 -6.40 -15.20 12.22
N ILE A 208 -5.13 -15.47 11.87
CA ILE A 208 -4.73 -16.74 11.28
C ILE A 208 -4.91 -17.87 12.30
N ALA A 209 -4.50 -17.67 13.56
CA ALA A 209 -4.69 -18.66 14.61
C ALA A 209 -6.18 -18.95 14.88
N ALA A 210 -7.01 -17.90 14.95
CA ALA A 210 -8.45 -18.03 15.11
C ALA A 210 -9.10 -18.77 13.92
N ALA A 211 -8.75 -18.38 12.68
CA ALA A 211 -9.25 -19.04 11.48
C ALA A 211 -8.79 -20.50 11.37
N SER A 212 -7.56 -20.82 11.77
CA SER A 212 -7.05 -22.20 11.81
C SER A 212 -7.86 -23.03 12.80
N THR A 213 -8.12 -22.50 13.99
CA THR A 213 -8.93 -23.17 15.02
C THR A 213 -10.36 -23.42 14.53
N GLU A 214 -10.97 -22.43 13.87
CA GLU A 214 -12.31 -22.58 13.27
C GLU A 214 -12.32 -23.64 12.15
N LEU A 215 -11.28 -23.66 11.30
CA LEU A 215 -11.14 -24.65 10.23
C LEU A 215 -11.00 -26.08 10.79
N GLU A 216 -10.20 -26.27 11.84
CA GLU A 216 -10.05 -27.56 12.54
C GLU A 216 -11.38 -28.03 13.14
N GLN A 217 -12.14 -27.14 13.77
CA GLN A 217 -13.47 -27.46 14.28
C GLN A 217 -14.42 -27.92 13.16
N ARG A 218 -14.45 -27.18 12.05
CA ARG A 218 -15.27 -27.56 10.88
C ARG A 218 -14.84 -28.88 10.26
N LEU A 219 -13.54 -29.16 10.19
CA LEU A 219 -13.02 -30.44 9.70
C LEU A 219 -13.40 -31.60 10.62
N ASN A 220 -13.31 -31.41 11.93
CA ASN A 220 -13.71 -32.42 12.92
C ASN A 220 -15.22 -32.70 12.85
N GLU A 221 -16.05 -31.66 12.75
CA GLU A 221 -17.50 -31.82 12.56
C GLU A 221 -17.84 -32.54 11.25
N ALA A 222 -17.17 -32.17 10.14
CA ALA A 222 -17.38 -32.81 8.85
C ALA A 222 -16.97 -34.28 8.88
N SER A 223 -15.84 -34.61 9.53
CA SER A 223 -15.37 -35.97 9.72
C SER A 223 -16.36 -36.80 10.55
N LEU A 224 -16.90 -36.22 11.63
CA LEU A 224 -17.91 -36.89 12.46
C LEU A 224 -19.21 -37.15 11.69
N ARG A 225 -19.67 -36.17 10.88
CA ARG A 225 -20.83 -36.37 9.99
C ARG A 225 -20.58 -37.42 8.92
N LEU A 226 -19.36 -37.52 8.39
CA LEU A 226 -18.98 -38.56 7.43
C LEU A 226 -18.97 -39.94 8.08
N ALA A 227 -18.39 -40.09 9.27
CA ALA A 227 -18.40 -41.34 10.03
C ALA A 227 -19.83 -41.82 10.28
N GLN A 228 -20.73 -40.93 10.73
CA GLN A 228 -22.15 -41.25 10.90
C GLN A 228 -22.82 -41.70 9.59
N ARG A 229 -22.51 -41.06 8.45
CA ARG A 229 -23.06 -41.47 7.15
C ARG A 229 -22.53 -42.84 6.70
N VAL A 230 -21.26 -43.15 7.00
CA VAL A 230 -20.67 -44.46 6.71
C VAL A 230 -21.33 -45.54 7.56
N ASP A 231 -21.55 -45.30 8.85
CA ASP A 231 -22.23 -46.24 9.75
C ASP A 231 -23.66 -46.54 9.27
N VAL A 232 -24.42 -45.50 8.92
CA VAL A 232 -25.77 -45.65 8.36
C VAL A 232 -25.74 -46.42 7.03
N ALA A 233 -24.79 -46.13 6.14
CA ALA A 233 -24.64 -46.88 4.89
C ALA A 233 -24.29 -48.35 5.14
N GLN A 234 -23.41 -48.64 6.09
CA GLN A 234 -23.02 -50.01 6.47
C GLN A 234 -24.18 -50.78 7.11
N GLU A 235 -25.00 -50.12 7.93
CA GLU A 235 -26.22 -50.68 8.49
C GLU A 235 -27.25 -50.99 7.39
N MET A 236 -27.46 -50.07 6.44
CA MET A 236 -28.33 -50.30 5.28
C MET A 236 -27.83 -51.48 4.42
N VAL A 237 -26.53 -51.59 4.19
CA VAL A 237 -25.93 -52.70 3.42
C VAL A 237 -26.05 -54.02 4.17
N SER A 238 -25.76 -54.07 5.46
CA SER A 238 -25.87 -55.31 6.25
C SER A 238 -27.32 -55.78 6.38
N SER A 239 -28.27 -54.86 6.61
CA SER A 239 -29.71 -55.13 6.59
C SER A 239 -30.18 -55.62 5.21
N GLY A 240 -29.67 -55.01 4.14
CA GLY A 240 -29.93 -55.41 2.77
C GLY A 240 -29.41 -56.82 2.44
N LEU A 241 -28.18 -57.13 2.86
CA LEU A 241 -27.58 -58.47 2.71
C LEU A 241 -28.38 -59.53 3.48
N LEU A 242 -28.77 -59.24 4.71
CA LEU A 242 -29.54 -60.17 5.54
C LEU A 242 -30.90 -60.47 4.89
N LYS A 243 -31.60 -59.44 4.38
CA LYS A 243 -32.85 -59.62 3.61
C LYS A 243 -32.63 -60.41 2.31
N MET A 244 -31.53 -60.17 1.59
CA MET A 244 -31.20 -60.96 0.40
C MET A 244 -30.98 -62.44 0.74
N VAL A 245 -30.25 -62.73 1.82
CA VAL A 245 -30.03 -64.11 2.30
C VAL A 245 -31.35 -64.77 2.72
N GLU A 246 -32.22 -64.03 3.41
CA GLU A 246 -33.56 -64.51 3.80
C GLU A 246 -34.42 -64.85 2.58
N ILE A 247 -34.47 -63.96 1.59
CA ILE A 247 -35.19 -64.19 0.32
C ILE A 247 -34.62 -65.41 -0.41
N LEU A 248 -33.28 -65.52 -0.51
CA LEU A 248 -32.63 -66.64 -1.16
C LEU A 248 -32.94 -67.97 -0.44
N GLY A 249 -32.85 -67.99 0.89
CA GLY A 249 -33.19 -69.16 1.70
C GLY A 249 -34.64 -69.59 1.51
N LEU A 250 -35.55 -68.62 1.37
CA LEU A 250 -36.97 -68.87 1.11
C LEU A 250 -37.21 -69.44 -0.29
N PHE A 251 -36.49 -68.96 -1.31
CA PHE A 251 -36.51 -69.54 -2.66
C PHE A 251 -35.99 -70.99 -2.67
N VAL A 252 -34.88 -71.26 -1.99
CA VAL A 252 -34.30 -72.61 -1.89
C VAL A 252 -35.29 -73.55 -1.19
N ALA A 253 -35.93 -73.11 -0.10
CA ALA A 253 -36.93 -73.89 0.61
C ALA A 253 -38.16 -74.18 -0.28
N LEU A 254 -38.63 -73.20 -1.06
CA LEU A 254 -39.73 -73.38 -2.01
C LEU A 254 -39.39 -74.42 -3.09
N VAL A 255 -38.21 -74.32 -3.71
CA VAL A 255 -37.77 -75.29 -4.73
C VAL A 255 -37.63 -76.69 -4.14
N GLY A 256 -37.04 -76.81 -2.95
CA GLY A 256 -36.93 -78.08 -2.22
C GLY A 256 -38.30 -78.69 -1.90
N PHE A 257 -39.28 -77.86 -1.50
CA PHE A 257 -40.66 -78.29 -1.26
C PHE A 257 -41.33 -78.79 -2.53
N ILE A 258 -41.22 -78.06 -3.65
CA ILE A 258 -41.80 -78.46 -4.94
C ILE A 258 -41.19 -79.78 -5.44
N ALA A 259 -39.86 -79.91 -5.37
CA ALA A 259 -39.17 -81.13 -5.79
C ALA A 259 -39.54 -82.34 -4.90
N GLY A 260 -39.55 -82.15 -3.58
CA GLY A 260 -39.90 -83.19 -2.62
C GLY A 260 -41.36 -83.64 -2.74
N SER A 261 -42.29 -82.69 -2.86
CA SER A 261 -43.72 -83.00 -3.02
C SER A 261 -44.03 -83.68 -4.37
N GLY A 262 -43.39 -83.25 -5.46
CA GLY A 262 -43.53 -83.89 -6.77
C GLY A 262 -43.09 -85.36 -6.79
N ALA A 263 -41.99 -85.69 -6.11
CA ALA A 263 -41.50 -87.06 -6.01
C ALA A 263 -42.48 -88.00 -5.26
N VAL A 264 -43.15 -87.51 -4.23
CA VAL A 264 -44.13 -88.28 -3.45
C VAL A 264 -45.37 -88.60 -4.29
N VAL A 265 -45.84 -87.66 -5.11
CA VAL A 265 -47.02 -87.86 -5.96
C VAL A 265 -46.76 -88.93 -7.03
N ILE A 266 -45.58 -88.92 -7.66
CA ILE A 266 -45.24 -89.85 -8.76
C ILE A 266 -45.15 -91.32 -8.28
N LYS A 267 -44.78 -91.57 -7.02
CA LYS A 267 -44.63 -92.95 -6.48
C LYS A 267 -45.93 -93.61 -6.00
N SER A 268 -47.06 -92.90 -6.01
CA SER A 268 -48.32 -93.44 -5.48
C SER A 268 -49.10 -94.26 -6.54
N HIS A 269 -49.36 -95.54 -6.22
CA HIS A 269 -49.97 -96.50 -7.14
C HIS A 269 -51.51 -96.57 -7.00
N GLY A 270 -52.05 -96.20 -5.83
CA GLY A 270 -53.50 -96.20 -5.58
C GLY A 270 -54.17 -94.82 -5.70
N PHE A 271 -55.44 -94.79 -6.08
CA PHE A 271 -56.26 -93.56 -6.09
C PHE A 271 -56.38 -92.92 -4.69
N GLN A 272 -56.54 -93.75 -3.65
CA GLN A 272 -56.58 -93.26 -2.25
C GLN A 272 -55.22 -92.72 -1.78
N GLU A 273 -54.11 -93.36 -2.16
CA GLU A 273 -52.76 -92.86 -1.86
C GLU A 273 -52.47 -91.55 -2.57
N ARG A 274 -52.93 -91.40 -3.82
CA ARG A 274 -52.87 -90.14 -4.57
C ARG A 274 -53.66 -89.04 -3.86
N ALA A 275 -54.89 -89.31 -3.46
CA ALA A 275 -55.71 -88.34 -2.74
C ALA A 275 -55.06 -87.89 -1.42
N LEU A 276 -54.50 -88.83 -0.65
CA LEU A 276 -53.81 -88.52 0.60
C LEU A 276 -52.52 -87.72 0.36
N SER A 277 -51.72 -88.11 -0.64
CA SER A 277 -50.49 -87.37 -1.01
C SER A 277 -50.82 -85.97 -1.49
N MET A 278 -51.87 -85.80 -2.31
CA MET A 278 -52.31 -84.50 -2.82
C MET A 278 -52.80 -83.59 -1.68
N LEU A 279 -53.52 -84.15 -0.70
CA LEU A 279 -53.95 -83.42 0.49
C LEU A 279 -52.77 -83.02 1.38
N LEU A 280 -51.74 -83.87 1.49
CA LEU A 280 -50.50 -83.57 2.20
C LEU A 280 -49.68 -82.49 1.47
N VAL A 281 -49.60 -82.52 0.14
CA VAL A 281 -48.97 -81.45 -0.66
C VAL A 281 -49.71 -80.13 -0.47
N VAL A 282 -51.04 -80.12 -0.55
CA VAL A 282 -51.85 -78.90 -0.36
C VAL A 282 -51.71 -78.37 1.07
N GLY A 283 -51.78 -79.25 2.08
CA GLY A 283 -51.56 -78.89 3.48
C GLY A 283 -50.16 -78.32 3.71
N GLY A 284 -49.13 -78.98 3.18
CA GLY A 284 -47.75 -78.50 3.23
C GLY A 284 -47.57 -77.15 2.54
N ALA A 285 -48.21 -76.94 1.39
CA ALA A 285 -48.15 -75.68 0.65
C ALA A 285 -48.83 -74.53 1.42
N LEU A 286 -49.98 -74.81 2.07
CA LEU A 286 -50.68 -73.83 2.90
C LEU A 286 -49.88 -73.46 4.14
N VAL A 287 -49.28 -74.45 4.83
CA VAL A 287 -48.40 -74.20 5.98
C VAL A 287 -47.16 -73.43 5.55
N PHE A 288 -46.56 -73.79 4.41
CA PHE A 288 -45.44 -73.07 3.84
C PHE A 288 -45.82 -71.61 3.55
N PHE A 289 -46.94 -71.36 2.87
CA PHE A 289 -47.43 -70.00 2.60
C PHE A 289 -47.78 -69.23 3.88
N ALA A 290 -48.32 -69.88 4.90
CA ALA A 290 -48.59 -69.26 6.19
C ALA A 290 -47.31 -68.84 6.89
N LEU A 291 -46.27 -69.70 6.90
CA LEU A 291 -44.94 -69.38 7.42
C LEU A 291 -44.28 -68.24 6.61
N LEU A 292 -44.36 -68.30 5.28
CA LEU A 292 -43.85 -67.28 4.36
C LEU A 292 -44.51 -65.93 4.62
N ARG A 293 -45.83 -65.92 4.81
CA ARG A 293 -46.60 -64.73 5.16
C ARG A 293 -46.22 -64.21 6.54
N LEU A 294 -46.03 -65.09 7.52
CA LEU A 294 -45.63 -64.72 8.88
C LEU A 294 -44.24 -64.08 8.89
N VAL A 295 -43.27 -64.67 8.20
CA VAL A 295 -41.91 -64.15 8.07
C VAL A 295 -41.91 -62.79 7.37
N THR A 296 -42.62 -62.64 6.25
CA THR A 296 -42.72 -61.36 5.53
C THR A 296 -43.46 -60.27 6.30
N THR A 297 -44.54 -60.60 7.02
CA THR A 297 -45.28 -59.62 7.84
C THR A 297 -44.56 -59.22 9.12
N VAL A 298 -43.84 -60.14 9.77
CA VAL A 298 -43.01 -59.82 10.94
C VAL A 298 -41.78 -59.01 10.52
N GLY A 299 -41.18 -59.29 9.37
CA GLY A 299 -40.05 -58.52 8.82
C GLY A 299 -40.41 -57.08 8.44
N LEU A 300 -41.62 -56.83 7.96
CA LEU A 300 -42.10 -55.48 7.61
C LEU A 300 -42.44 -54.61 8.84
N ARG A 301 -42.75 -55.22 10.00
CA ARG A 301 -43.16 -54.47 11.20
C ARG A 301 -42.01 -53.84 12.00
N ARG A 302 -40.75 -54.25 11.76
CA ARG A 302 -39.57 -53.73 12.48
C ARG A 302 -38.93 -52.48 11.87
N VAL A 303 -39.33 -52.06 10.67
CA VAL A 303 -38.78 -50.84 10.04
C VAL A 303 -39.82 -49.72 10.12
N ARG A 304 -40.07 -49.22 11.33
CA ARG A 304 -40.64 -47.89 11.52
C ARG A 304 -39.67 -47.11 12.40
N PRO A 305 -38.77 -46.30 11.82
CA PRO A 305 -37.94 -45.43 12.63
C PRO A 305 -38.86 -44.40 13.30
N GLU A 306 -38.83 -44.34 14.63
CA GLU A 306 -39.42 -43.20 15.33
C GLU A 306 -38.69 -41.93 14.89
N ARG A 307 -39.49 -40.93 14.53
CA ARG A 307 -39.06 -39.58 14.19
C ARG A 307 -38.64 -38.82 15.44
#